data_AF-A0A8X6EXJ6-F1
#
_entry.id   AF-A0A8X6EXJ6-F1
#
_cell.length_a   1.000
_cell.length_b   1.000
_cell.length_c   1.000
_cell.angle_alpha   90.00
_cell.angle_beta   90.00
_cell.angle_gamma   90.00
#
_symmetry.space_group_name_H-M   'P 1'
#
loop_
_entity.id
_entity.type
_entity.pdbx_description
1 polymer ?
#
loop_
_entity_poly.entity_id
_entity_poly.type
_entity_poly.pdbx_seq_one_letter_code
_entity_poly.pdbx_strand_id
1 'polypeptide(L)'
;MLEMIVNNSVSESSVEKLKELILNKRDSIRFDKLKMINNGIRLKDGRLKSKIIGGNMTLVENSIGTVWQINAKGKILFLEDIRVYPYAIERSLDHLKQAHIFDGVHAVIFGDFVNCYNDNLVEVVKERFAKSVNFPVFTMKGVGHGHTNDPLPFNTHAIISVQDEKEGLFFMDVQNVS
;
A
#
# COMPACT_ATOMS: atom_id res chain seq x y z
N MET A 1 1.02 -12.11 -8.16
CA MET A 1 2.45 -12.52 -8.11
C MET A 1 2.70 -13.92 -8.67
N LEU A 2 2.13 -15.01 -8.14
CA LEU A 2 2.40 -16.38 -8.65
C LEU A 2 2.12 -16.56 -10.15
N GLU A 3 0.98 -16.07 -10.64
CA GLU A 3 0.65 -16.07 -12.07
C GLU A 3 1.68 -15.31 -12.91
N MET A 4 2.22 -14.21 -12.38
CA MET A 4 3.21 -13.41 -13.08
C MET A 4 4.59 -14.09 -13.13
N ILE A 5 4.93 -14.90 -12.11
CA ILE A 5 6.13 -15.75 -12.08
C ILE A 5 6.03 -16.82 -13.16
N VAL A 6 4.87 -17.49 -13.28
CA VAL A 6 4.62 -18.50 -14.32
C VAL A 6 4.76 -17.89 -15.72
N ASN A 7 4.35 -16.64 -15.89
CA ASN A 7 4.42 -15.92 -17.15
C ASN A 7 5.76 -15.17 -17.38
N ASN A 8 6.79 -15.37 -16.55
CA ASN A 8 8.08 -14.66 -16.63
C ASN A 8 7.96 -13.12 -16.71
N SER A 9 6.96 -12.56 -16.04
CA SER A 9 6.64 -11.14 -16.10
C SER A 9 7.08 -10.35 -14.86
N VAL A 10 7.60 -11.03 -13.83
CA VAL A 10 8.16 -10.42 -12.60
C VAL A 10 9.69 -10.46 -12.63
N SER A 11 10.31 -9.43 -12.08
CA SER A 11 11.77 -9.35 -11.95
C SER A 11 12.34 -10.48 -11.09
N GLU A 12 13.49 -11.02 -11.49
CA GLU A 12 14.20 -12.08 -10.74
C GLU A 12 14.48 -11.66 -9.29
N SER A 13 14.81 -10.38 -9.07
CA SER A 13 15.05 -9.83 -7.74
C SER A 13 13.82 -9.96 -6.82
N SER A 14 12.62 -9.70 -7.33
CA SER A 14 11.38 -9.86 -6.56
C SER A 14 11.10 -11.32 -6.22
N VAL A 15 11.38 -12.24 -7.16
CA VAL A 15 11.26 -13.69 -6.93
C VAL A 15 12.24 -14.15 -5.84
N GLU A 16 13.48 -13.65 -5.85
CA GLU A 16 14.46 -14.00 -4.84
C GLU A 16 14.08 -13.49 -3.45
N LYS A 17 13.59 -12.24 -3.34
CA LYS A 17 13.05 -11.71 -2.08
C LYS A 17 11.92 -12.58 -1.53
N LEU A 18 11.03 -13.07 -2.39
CA LEU A 18 9.95 -13.97 -1.98
C LEU A 18 10.49 -15.31 -1.46
N LYS A 19 11.46 -15.91 -2.16
CA LYS A 19 12.10 -17.15 -1.70
C LYS A 19 12.79 -16.95 -0.35
N GLU A 20 13.53 -15.85 -0.17
CA GLU A 20 14.21 -15.54 1.08
C GLU A 20 13.24 -15.39 2.24
N LEU A 21 12.07 -14.75 2.03
CA LEU A 21 11.03 -14.64 3.05
C LEU A 21 10.44 -16.00 3.42
N ILE A 22 9.98 -16.78 2.42
CA ILE A 22 9.31 -18.06 2.66
C ILE A 22 10.27 -19.06 3.34
N LEU A 23 11.56 -19.01 2.99
CA LEU A 23 12.58 -19.88 3.57
C LEU A 23 13.15 -19.33 4.89
N ASN A 24 12.56 -18.27 5.46
CA ASN A 24 13.02 -17.60 6.68
C ASN A 24 14.52 -17.24 6.66
N LYS A 25 15.04 -16.89 5.48
CA LYS A 25 16.42 -16.38 5.30
C LYS A 25 16.51 -14.87 5.47
N ARG A 26 15.35 -14.20 5.58
CA ARG A 26 15.22 -12.75 5.73
C ARG A 26 14.12 -12.43 6.74
N ASP A 27 14.44 -11.63 7.76
CA ASP A 27 13.49 -11.26 8.82
C ASP A 27 12.63 -10.05 8.47
N SER A 28 13.04 -9.25 7.47
CA SER A 28 12.32 -8.05 7.06
C SER A 28 12.62 -7.62 5.63
N ILE A 29 11.66 -6.96 4.98
CA ILE A 29 11.84 -6.27 3.70
C ILE A 29 11.76 -4.77 3.92
N ARG A 30 12.69 -4.06 3.28
CA ARG A 30 12.73 -2.61 3.23
C ARG A 30 12.18 -2.10 1.90
N PHE A 31 11.28 -1.14 1.99
CA PHE A 31 10.77 -0.36 0.87
C PHE A 31 11.26 1.08 1.04
N ASP A 32 12.10 1.55 0.13
CA ASP A 32 12.61 2.92 0.13
C ASP A 32 11.72 3.84 -0.72
N LYS A 33 11.91 5.16 -0.56
CA LYS A 33 11.27 6.20 -1.38
C LYS A 33 9.74 6.23 -1.30
N LEU A 34 9.18 5.96 -0.13
CA LEU A 34 7.79 6.29 0.14
C LEU A 34 7.65 7.81 0.11
N LYS A 35 6.70 8.33 -0.65
CA LYS A 35 6.43 9.77 -0.72
C LYS A 35 5.14 10.08 0.00
N MET A 36 5.19 10.98 0.98
CA MET A 36 3.98 11.48 1.62
C MET A 36 3.29 12.49 0.71
N ILE A 37 1.99 12.32 0.45
CA ILE A 37 1.22 13.14 -0.52
C ILE A 37 0.15 14.04 0.14
N ASN A 38 0.10 14.09 1.46
CA ASN A 38 -0.66 15.08 2.22
C ASN A 38 0.10 15.58 3.45
N ASN A 39 -0.46 16.58 4.13
CA ASN A 39 0.03 17.06 5.42
C ASN A 39 -0.71 16.37 6.59
N GLY A 40 -0.96 15.07 6.49
CA GLY A 40 -1.59 14.29 7.57
C GLY A 40 -0.80 14.41 8.90
N ILE A 41 -1.36 13.90 10.00
CA ILE A 41 -0.73 13.99 11.33
C ILE A 41 0.75 13.62 11.24
N ARG A 42 1.63 14.60 11.50
CA ARG A 42 3.09 14.42 11.51
C ARG A 42 3.43 13.18 12.34
N LEU A 43 4.32 12.34 11.80
CA LEU A 43 4.75 11.14 12.50
C LEU A 43 5.34 11.53 13.86
N LYS A 44 4.81 10.95 14.93
CA LYS A 44 5.33 11.16 16.28
C LYS A 44 6.76 10.61 16.33
N ASP A 45 7.72 11.43 16.77
CA ASP A 45 9.14 11.08 16.81
C ASP A 45 9.71 10.63 15.43
N GLY A 46 9.10 11.08 14.33
CA GLY A 46 9.52 10.73 12.97
C GLY A 46 9.23 9.28 12.56
N ARG A 47 8.41 8.53 13.34
CA ARG A 47 8.15 7.10 13.09
C ARG A 47 6.67 6.74 13.26
N LEU A 48 6.22 5.77 12.47
CA LEU A 48 4.92 5.12 12.61
C LEU A 48 5.11 3.61 12.61
N LYS A 49 4.76 2.96 13.74
CA LYS A 49 4.77 1.49 13.87
C LYS A 49 3.34 0.98 13.93
N SER A 50 2.96 0.11 13.01
CA SER A 50 1.68 -0.58 13.05
C SER A 50 1.68 -1.85 12.20
N LYS A 51 0.63 -2.67 12.30
CA LYS A 51 0.42 -3.75 11.34
C LYS A 51 0.00 -3.21 9.98
N ILE A 52 0.46 -3.83 8.90
CA ILE A 52 0.03 -3.52 7.54
C ILE A 52 -1.00 -4.53 7.05
N ILE A 53 -2.05 -4.07 6.39
CA ILE A 53 -3.11 -4.90 5.79
C ILE A 53 -3.50 -4.31 4.43
N GLY A 54 -4.31 -5.02 3.64
CA GLY A 54 -4.87 -4.50 2.39
C GLY A 54 -4.53 -5.40 1.21
N GLY A 55 -4.13 -4.79 0.09
CA GLY A 55 -3.85 -5.48 -1.17
C GLY A 55 -4.61 -4.84 -2.33
N ASN A 56 -5.19 -5.67 -3.18
CA ASN A 56 -5.96 -5.21 -4.33
C ASN A 56 -7.21 -4.43 -3.87
N MET A 57 -7.33 -3.19 -4.33
CA MET A 57 -8.37 -2.26 -3.87
C MET A 57 -9.78 -2.74 -4.23
N THR A 58 -9.97 -3.28 -5.44
CA THR A 58 -11.24 -3.90 -5.84
C THR A 58 -11.63 -5.06 -4.90
N LEU A 59 -10.69 -5.92 -4.51
CA LEU A 59 -10.97 -7.00 -3.54
C LEU A 59 -11.26 -6.49 -2.13
N VAL A 60 -10.57 -5.43 -1.70
CA VAL A 60 -10.84 -4.78 -0.41
C VAL A 60 -12.26 -4.21 -0.40
N GLU A 61 -12.67 -3.51 -1.45
CA GLU A 61 -14.03 -2.99 -1.61
C GLU A 61 -15.07 -4.12 -1.60
N ASN A 62 -14.84 -5.19 -2.35
CA ASN A 62 -15.75 -6.34 -2.42
C ASN A 62 -15.92 -7.09 -1.08
N SER A 63 -15.00 -6.88 -0.12
CA SER A 63 -15.10 -7.49 1.21
C SER A 63 -16.14 -6.82 2.12
N ILE A 64 -16.59 -5.60 1.80
CA ILE A 64 -17.53 -4.82 2.62
C ILE A 64 -18.83 -5.61 2.82
N GLY A 65 -19.31 -5.67 4.07
CA GLY A 65 -20.52 -6.38 4.47
C GLY A 65 -20.36 -7.89 4.62
N THR A 66 -19.17 -8.45 4.38
CA THR A 66 -18.89 -9.89 4.54
C THR A 66 -18.16 -10.19 5.85
N VAL A 67 -18.07 -11.47 6.23
CA VAL A 67 -17.25 -11.92 7.37
C VAL A 67 -15.75 -11.67 7.17
N TRP A 68 -15.34 -11.35 5.94
CA TRP A 68 -13.96 -11.07 5.56
C TRP A 68 -13.69 -9.57 5.40
N GLN A 69 -14.64 -8.71 5.80
CA GLN A 69 -14.48 -7.26 5.71
C GLN A 69 -13.18 -6.82 6.40
N ILE A 70 -12.40 -6.02 5.69
CA ILE A 70 -11.14 -5.51 6.21
C ILE A 70 -11.36 -4.63 7.45
N ASN A 71 -10.51 -4.79 8.47
CA ASN A 71 -10.51 -3.92 9.65
C ASN A 71 -9.20 -3.12 9.71
N ALA A 72 -9.21 -1.92 9.14
CA ALA A 72 -8.04 -1.04 9.09
C ALA A 72 -7.84 -0.19 10.37
N LYS A 73 -8.75 -0.29 11.35
CA LYS A 73 -8.60 0.42 12.62
C LYS A 73 -7.30 0.03 13.32
N GLY A 74 -6.51 1.04 13.66
CA GLY A 74 -5.21 0.92 14.30
C GLY A 74 -4.11 0.38 13.39
N LYS A 75 -4.30 0.33 12.06
CA LYS A 75 -3.41 -0.34 11.09
C LYS A 75 -3.02 0.57 9.93
N ILE A 76 -1.99 0.19 9.19
CA ILE A 76 -1.65 0.78 7.89
C ILE A 76 -2.43 0.02 6.82
N LEU A 77 -3.16 0.73 5.97
CA LEU A 77 -3.92 0.15 4.85
C LEU A 77 -3.16 0.37 3.54
N PHE A 78 -2.79 -0.71 2.88
CA PHE A 78 -2.14 -0.71 1.58
C PHE A 78 -3.16 -1.00 0.47
N LEU A 79 -3.17 -0.21 -0.58
CA LEU A 79 -4.08 -0.35 -1.72
C LEU A 79 -3.32 -0.26 -3.04
N GLU A 80 -3.55 -1.23 -3.92
CA GLU A 80 -3.02 -1.27 -5.29
C GLU A 80 -4.11 -1.80 -6.24
N ASP A 81 -3.97 -1.61 -7.55
CA ASP A 81 -4.90 -2.21 -8.51
C ASP A 81 -4.32 -2.27 -9.93
N ILE A 82 -5.02 -2.93 -10.85
CA ILE A 82 -4.60 -3.10 -12.25
C ILE A 82 -5.77 -2.91 -13.22
N ARG A 83 -5.53 -2.21 -14.34
CA ARG A 83 -6.50 -2.02 -15.43
C ARG A 83 -7.83 -1.41 -14.95
N VAL A 84 -7.76 -0.47 -14.03
CA VAL A 84 -8.92 0.25 -13.51
C VAL A 84 -9.05 1.63 -14.16
N TYR A 85 -10.29 2.11 -14.28
CA TYR A 85 -10.54 3.48 -14.69
C TYR A 85 -10.37 4.44 -13.50
N PRO A 86 -9.87 5.67 -13.68
CA PRO A 86 -9.72 6.63 -12.59
C PRO A 86 -11.01 6.90 -11.81
N TYR A 87 -12.16 7.00 -12.49
CA TYR A 87 -13.45 7.19 -11.82
C TYR A 87 -13.85 5.98 -10.96
N ALA A 88 -13.40 4.78 -11.31
CA ALA A 88 -13.65 3.58 -10.50
C ALA A 88 -12.84 3.65 -9.21
N ILE A 89 -11.59 4.10 -9.27
CA ILE A 89 -10.76 4.35 -8.09
C ILE A 89 -11.41 5.38 -7.16
N GLU A 90 -11.85 6.52 -7.70
CA GLU A 90 -12.51 7.57 -6.91
C GLU A 90 -13.78 7.04 -6.23
N ARG A 91 -14.62 6.31 -6.98
CA ARG A 91 -15.82 5.65 -6.44
C ARG A 91 -15.48 4.65 -5.32
N SER A 92 -14.46 3.80 -5.52
CA SER A 92 -14.05 2.82 -4.51
C SER A 92 -13.54 3.51 -3.23
N LEU A 93 -12.75 4.58 -3.36
CA LEU A 93 -12.27 5.35 -2.21
C LEU A 93 -13.43 6.02 -1.44
N ASP A 94 -14.40 6.57 -2.16
CA ASP A 94 -15.60 7.14 -1.54
C ASP A 94 -16.45 6.08 -0.85
N HIS A 95 -16.57 4.89 -1.43
CA HIS A 95 -17.30 3.78 -0.83
C HIS A 95 -16.60 3.27 0.44
N LEU A 96 -15.28 3.06 0.41
CA LEU A 96 -14.49 2.70 1.59
C LEU A 96 -14.65 3.73 2.72
N LYS A 97 -14.73 5.02 2.37
CA LYS A 97 -14.96 6.11 3.32
C LYS A 97 -16.36 6.06 3.93
N GLN A 98 -17.39 5.87 3.11
CA GLN A 98 -18.78 5.72 3.58
C GLN A 98 -18.99 4.46 4.42
N ALA A 99 -18.24 3.39 4.14
CA ALA A 99 -18.24 2.14 4.90
C ALA A 99 -17.37 2.20 6.19
N HIS A 100 -16.86 3.38 6.55
CA HIS A 100 -16.04 3.60 7.75
C HIS A 100 -14.74 2.79 7.80
N ILE A 101 -14.22 2.34 6.65
CA ILE A 101 -12.99 1.53 6.60
C ILE A 101 -11.79 2.34 7.09
N PHE A 102 -11.76 3.64 6.82
CA PHE A 102 -10.65 4.52 7.22
C PHE A 102 -10.72 4.97 8.69
N ASP A 103 -11.76 4.59 9.45
CA ASP A 103 -11.92 5.06 10.83
C ASP A 103 -10.83 4.49 11.74
N GLY A 104 -10.00 5.40 12.26
CA GLY A 104 -8.84 5.05 13.08
C GLY A 104 -7.71 4.37 12.32
N VAL A 105 -7.66 4.48 10.98
CA VAL A 105 -6.49 4.04 10.19
C VAL A 105 -5.27 4.87 10.59
N HIS A 106 -4.12 4.22 10.71
CA HIS A 106 -2.86 4.90 11.06
C HIS A 106 -2.21 5.57 9.85
N ALA A 107 -2.30 4.96 8.67
CA ALA A 107 -1.89 5.53 7.40
C ALA A 107 -2.49 4.75 6.23
N VAL A 108 -2.58 5.38 5.06
CA VAL A 108 -2.85 4.71 3.78
C VAL A 108 -1.60 4.74 2.91
N ILE A 109 -1.29 3.64 2.24
CA ILE A 109 -0.22 3.55 1.24
C ILE A 109 -0.85 3.12 -0.08
N PHE A 110 -0.70 3.94 -1.11
CA PHE A 110 -0.99 3.54 -2.48
C PHE A 110 0.24 2.88 -3.10
N GLY A 111 0.10 1.62 -3.50
CA GLY A 111 1.08 0.90 -4.31
C GLY A 111 0.98 1.26 -5.79
N ASP A 112 1.41 0.33 -6.64
CA ASP A 112 1.35 0.51 -8.08
C ASP A 112 -0.07 0.31 -8.61
N PHE A 113 -0.58 1.32 -9.33
CA PHE A 113 -1.83 1.23 -10.09
C PHE A 113 -1.48 1.00 -11.57
N VAL A 114 -1.46 -0.25 -12.00
CA VAL A 114 -0.77 -0.64 -13.24
C VAL A 114 -1.73 -0.69 -14.43
N ASN A 115 -1.28 -0.21 -15.59
CA ASN A 115 -2.05 -0.23 -16.84
C ASN A 115 -3.46 0.38 -16.69
N CYS A 116 -3.60 1.44 -15.91
CA CYS A 116 -4.88 2.12 -15.75
C CYS A 116 -5.20 2.89 -17.04
N TYR A 117 -6.49 3.11 -17.29
CA TYR A 117 -6.91 3.74 -18.55
C TYR A 117 -6.43 5.20 -18.70
N ASN A 118 -6.04 5.86 -17.60
CA ASN A 118 -5.39 7.17 -17.62
C ASN A 118 -4.59 7.40 -16.33
N ASP A 119 -3.30 7.11 -16.35
CA ASP A 119 -2.43 7.17 -15.16
C ASP A 119 -2.32 8.58 -14.56
N ASN A 120 -2.34 9.63 -15.38
CA ASN A 120 -2.31 11.02 -14.88
C ASN A 120 -3.54 11.33 -14.03
N LEU A 121 -4.72 10.87 -14.45
CA LEU A 121 -5.94 11.03 -13.66
C LEU A 121 -5.94 10.16 -12.41
N VAL A 122 -5.30 8.99 -12.42
CA VAL A 122 -5.12 8.17 -11.21
C VAL A 122 -4.37 8.96 -10.13
N GLU A 123 -3.28 9.64 -10.50
CA GLU A 123 -2.52 10.47 -9.55
C GLU A 123 -3.37 11.63 -9.01
N VAL A 124 -4.15 12.29 -9.87
CA VAL A 124 -5.11 13.33 -9.43
C VAL A 124 -6.12 12.78 -8.43
N VAL A 125 -6.68 11.59 -8.65
CA VAL A 125 -7.62 10.95 -7.72
C VAL A 125 -6.95 10.66 -6.37
N LYS A 126 -5.73 10.12 -6.36
CA LYS A 126 -4.95 9.88 -5.13
C LYS A 126 -4.69 11.17 -4.36
N GLU A 127 -4.29 12.24 -5.04
CA GLU A 127 -4.07 13.56 -4.44
C GLU A 127 -5.35 14.16 -3.86
N ARG A 128 -6.48 14.07 -4.58
CA ARG A 128 -7.79 14.56 -4.09
C ARG A 128 -8.21 13.79 -2.83
N PHE A 129 -8.08 12.47 -2.84
CA PHE A 129 -8.34 11.65 -1.66
C PHE A 129 -7.44 12.07 -0.49
N ALA A 130 -6.14 12.19 -0.72
CA ALA A 130 -5.16 12.54 0.31
C ALA A 130 -5.43 13.92 0.95
N LYS A 131 -5.92 14.89 0.18
CA LYS A 131 -6.36 16.20 0.66
C LYS A 131 -7.67 16.14 1.48
N SER A 132 -8.47 15.10 1.31
CA SER A 132 -9.77 14.94 1.97
C SER A 132 -9.73 14.23 3.33
N VAL A 133 -8.54 13.80 3.77
CA VAL A 133 -8.32 12.98 4.98
C VAL A 133 -7.20 13.55 5.85
N ASN A 134 -7.26 13.28 7.15
CA ASN A 134 -6.34 13.84 8.15
C ASN A 134 -5.21 12.87 8.57
N PHE A 135 -5.28 11.60 8.18
CA PHE A 135 -4.20 10.64 8.43
C PHE A 135 -3.13 10.71 7.32
N PRO A 136 -1.89 10.27 7.58
CA PRO A 136 -0.84 10.20 6.56
C PRO A 136 -1.23 9.34 5.37
N VAL A 137 -1.01 9.87 4.16
CA VAL A 137 -1.16 9.12 2.92
C VAL A 137 0.17 9.11 2.17
N PHE A 138 0.63 7.91 1.85
CA PHE A 138 1.88 7.67 1.13
C PHE A 138 1.61 7.06 -0.25
N THR A 139 2.55 7.28 -1.15
CA THR A 139 2.69 6.48 -2.37
C THR A 139 4.00 5.70 -2.30
N MET A 140 3.99 4.49 -2.84
CA MET A 140 5.12 3.58 -2.90
C MET A 140 5.12 2.87 -4.24
N LYS A 141 6.31 2.53 -4.75
CA LYS A 141 6.47 1.75 -5.98
C LYS A 141 7.05 0.37 -5.68
N GLY A 142 6.88 -0.55 -6.63
CA GLY A 142 7.46 -1.87 -6.59
C GLY A 142 6.59 -2.91 -5.88
N VAL A 143 5.32 -2.62 -5.61
CA VAL A 143 4.34 -3.58 -5.07
C VAL A 143 3.02 -3.36 -5.79
N GLY A 144 2.50 -4.41 -6.43
CA GLY A 144 1.26 -4.39 -7.20
C GLY A 144 1.30 -5.38 -8.37
N HIS A 145 1.04 -4.91 -9.58
CA HIS A 145 1.04 -5.75 -10.79
C HIS A 145 2.10 -5.37 -11.84
N GLY A 146 3.16 -4.66 -11.43
CA GLY A 146 4.24 -4.23 -12.31
C GLY A 146 5.34 -5.29 -12.50
N HIS A 147 6.31 -5.02 -13.36
CA HIS A 147 7.47 -5.91 -13.53
C HIS A 147 8.25 -6.08 -12.22
N THR A 148 8.44 -4.99 -11.47
CA THR A 148 8.84 -5.07 -10.07
C THR A 148 7.58 -5.26 -9.24
N ASN A 149 7.54 -6.35 -8.48
CA ASN A 149 6.46 -6.68 -7.57
C ASN A 149 7.08 -7.40 -6.39
N ASP A 150 7.58 -6.64 -5.43
CA ASP A 150 8.20 -7.16 -4.22
C ASP A 150 7.13 -7.69 -3.26
N PRO A 151 7.43 -8.77 -2.53
CA PRO A 151 6.46 -9.35 -1.61
C PRO A 151 6.23 -8.44 -0.42
N LEU A 152 4.95 -8.20 -0.10
CA LEU A 152 4.52 -7.43 1.06
C LEU A 152 3.79 -8.34 2.05
N PRO A 153 4.43 -8.77 3.14
CA PRO A 153 3.79 -9.59 4.17
C PRO A 153 2.66 -8.82 4.86
N PHE A 154 1.41 -9.24 4.67
CA PHE A 154 0.28 -8.65 5.39
C PHE A 154 0.14 -9.21 6.81
N ASN A 155 -0.50 -8.43 7.68
CA ASN A 155 -0.72 -8.68 9.10
C ASN A 155 0.55 -8.78 9.96
N THR A 156 1.72 -8.41 9.41
CA THR A 156 2.98 -8.22 10.13
C THR A 156 3.20 -6.75 10.49
N HIS A 157 4.15 -6.46 11.36
CA HIS A 157 4.47 -5.07 11.71
C HIS A 157 5.28 -4.40 10.61
N ALA A 158 4.85 -3.19 10.25
CA ALA A 158 5.57 -2.25 9.42
C ALA A 158 5.99 -1.03 10.27
N ILE A 159 7.18 -0.51 9.99
CA ILE A 159 7.69 0.72 10.59
C ILE A 159 8.00 1.69 9.45
N ILE A 160 7.21 2.75 9.33
CA ILE A 160 7.51 3.88 8.45
C ILE A 160 8.38 4.86 9.23
N SER A 161 9.51 5.27 8.67
CA SER A 161 10.40 6.25 9.27
C SER A 161 10.80 7.31 8.23
N VAL A 162 11.04 8.53 8.71
CA VAL A 162 11.57 9.63 7.88
C VAL A 162 12.92 9.23 7.28
N GLN A 163 13.07 9.46 5.98
CA GLN A 163 14.35 9.40 5.27
C GLN A 163 14.91 10.82 5.05
N ASP A 164 14.08 11.72 4.53
CA ASP A 164 14.39 13.13 4.33
C ASP A 164 13.12 13.97 4.58
N GLU A 165 13.11 14.76 5.65
CA GLU A 165 11.97 15.60 6.01
C GLU A 165 11.69 16.71 5.00
N LYS A 166 12.71 17.22 4.31
CA LYS A 166 12.56 18.36 3.38
C LYS A 166 11.89 17.92 2.09
N GLU A 167 12.22 16.72 1.63
CA GLU A 167 11.68 16.12 0.41
C GLU A 167 10.40 15.30 0.65
N GLY A 168 9.97 15.14 1.92
CA GLY A 168 8.82 14.31 2.27
C GLY A 168 9.02 12.82 1.93
N LEU A 169 10.28 12.35 2.03
CA LEU A 169 10.68 10.98 1.72
C LEU A 169 10.79 10.14 2.98
N PHE A 170 10.30 8.92 2.88
CA PHE A 170 10.22 7.94 3.95
C PHE A 170 10.69 6.57 3.45
N PHE A 171 11.03 5.70 4.39
CA PHE A 171 11.21 4.27 4.13
C PHE A 171 10.31 3.47 5.06
N MET A 172 9.98 2.25 4.64
CA MET A 172 9.18 1.31 5.41
C MET A 172 9.91 -0.02 5.54
N ASP A 173 10.12 -0.48 6.76
CA ASP A 173 10.58 -1.83 7.05
C ASP A 173 9.38 -2.69 7.47
N VAL A 174 9.17 -3.82 6.79
CA VAL A 174 8.07 -4.76 7.05
C VAL A 174 8.65 -6.09 7.53
N GLN A 175 8.18 -6.56 8.67
CA GLN A 175 8.60 -7.83 9.25
C GLN A 175 8.09 -9.02 8.42
N ASN A 176 8.86 -10.10 8.43
CA ASN A 176 8.46 -11.39 7.88
C ASN A 176 7.35 -12.04 8.74
N VAL A 177 6.64 -13.00 8.16
CA VAL A 177 5.63 -13.85 8.82
C VAL A 177 6.39 -14.98 9.52
N SER A 178 6.96 -14.72 10.70
CA SER A 178 7.55 -15.76 11.55
C SER A 178 6.48 -16.52 12.34
#